data_AF-A0AAD4PJP7-F1
#
_entry.id   AF-A0AAD4PJP7-F1
#
_cell.length_a   1.000
_cell.length_b   1.000
_cell.length_c   1.000
_cell.angle_alpha   90.00
_cell.angle_beta   90.00
_cell.angle_gamma   90.00
#
_symmetry.space_group_name_H-M   'P 1'
#
loop_
_entity.id
_entity.type
_entity.pdbx_description
1 polymer ?
#
loop_
_entity_poly.entity_id
_entity_poly.type
_entity_poly.pdbx_seq_one_letter_code
_entity_poly.pdbx_strand_id
1 'polypeptide(L)'
;MSHAASHDVAQQLPHHEDLTVQNNKSKSNTLNSQHNGLAYNSSPEKLTVLDMILDSLGLRNLTSKDIGTLIMLGFIFLLFVISVTGFFVMWFTDYYNNTMLQKIILAENSERAKSWVNPDSDTDTVLKAHIFNYTNIEDFLAGRADKIHVEDLGPLTYQEHTVKDQVSFNKNNTVTFRDRKSYKLLPEKSSLREDDIVLVPNVPLISAAVHVKRFPSLKRLTVNSIIALFKEPVFKRLTAYEYLWGYRDKIISLESLGGGKTHFGLLRTRNGTSVDSVQLNTGEDDISKFSIITQFNGKPQLDFWEGDECNRIDGSEPSMFSPTLLQQRSTVHVFLQVLCRKVPLHFEKEETIFKDIDVLRYRTPLDVFAHPSENPANECYCRNTDLCLPSGVINATRCYDDSPIFPSFPHFFSGDPLIYKDFEGIKPDADLHQTYADIHPRFGFPISGASRVQINIMLDKTPLLLNQVNRIQNATILPLIWIEITAGDFNDDVLHTLYISTFGLDAIQLVLKYGTLLVSVTTFSLIVASVYYLNSKREEQQLEHNKSSAELEALNGGLEANGSVVVVQVHVPHSVEVGHTHRGEQ
;
A
#
# COMPACT_ATOMS: atom_id res chain seq x y z
N MET A 1 30.53 43.22 33.09
CA MET A 1 31.49 42.25 33.66
C MET A 1 31.67 41.17 32.59
N SER A 2 32.58 41.26 31.61
CA SER A 2 34.08 41.36 31.63
C SER A 2 34.71 40.29 32.54
N HIS A 3 35.68 39.45 32.19
CA HIS A 3 36.76 39.39 31.17
C HIS A 3 37.05 37.87 30.85
N ALA A 4 37.45 37.44 29.64
CA ALA A 4 38.83 37.36 29.07
C ALA A 4 39.88 36.76 30.03
N ALA A 5 40.79 35.83 29.67
CA ALA A 5 41.66 35.85 28.50
C ALA A 5 42.35 34.49 28.18
N SER A 6 42.90 34.46 26.97
CA SER A 6 43.68 33.49 26.20
C SER A 6 45.20 33.50 26.47
N HIS A 7 45.90 32.41 26.07
CA HIS A 7 47.05 32.34 25.12
C HIS A 7 47.77 30.97 25.30
N ASP A 8 47.83 30.08 24.29
CA ASP A 8 48.72 29.99 23.10
C ASP A 8 50.22 29.82 23.39
N VAL A 9 50.80 28.68 22.95
CA VAL A 9 52.12 28.55 22.28
C VAL A 9 52.16 27.23 21.45
N ALA A 10 52.76 27.34 20.25
CA ALA A 10 52.94 26.36 19.17
C ALA A 10 54.04 25.29 19.38
N GLN A 11 54.04 24.21 18.57
CA GLN A 11 55.16 23.76 17.69
C GLN A 11 54.92 22.41 16.96
N GLN A 12 55.67 22.24 15.85
CA GLN A 12 55.56 21.33 14.71
C GLN A 12 56.44 20.04 14.78
N LEU A 13 56.05 19.04 13.94
CA LEU A 13 56.87 18.03 13.20
C LEU A 13 57.52 16.85 14.02
N PRO A 14 57.97 15.71 13.43
CA PRO A 14 57.87 15.17 12.05
C PRO A 14 57.65 13.60 11.88
N HIS A 15 57.64 13.16 10.61
CA HIS A 15 58.22 11.93 10.00
C HIS A 15 57.78 10.46 10.31
N HIS A 16 57.34 9.79 9.22
CA HIS A 16 57.72 8.48 8.62
C HIS A 16 58.36 7.35 9.45
N GLU A 17 57.83 6.13 9.28
CA GLU A 17 58.51 4.85 8.91
C GLU A 17 57.45 3.72 8.91
N ASP A 18 57.60 2.52 8.35
CA ASP A 18 58.08 1.96 7.07
C ASP A 18 57.87 0.43 7.21
N LEU A 19 57.73 -0.33 6.13
CA LEU A 19 58.09 -1.76 6.04
C LEU A 19 57.96 -2.25 4.58
N THR A 20 58.94 -1.81 3.79
CA THR A 20 59.78 -2.56 2.83
C THR A 20 59.39 -4.00 2.42
N VAL A 21 59.47 -4.30 1.11
CA VAL A 21 60.47 -5.23 0.51
C VAL A 21 60.73 -4.86 -0.97
N GLN A 22 62.01 -4.99 -1.32
CA GLN A 22 62.81 -4.65 -2.52
C GLN A 22 62.25 -5.09 -3.90
N ASN A 23 62.36 -4.31 -5.00
CA ASN A 23 63.47 -3.70 -5.75
C ASN A 23 64.02 -4.59 -6.89
N ASN A 24 63.75 -4.22 -8.15
CA ASN A 24 64.79 -3.76 -9.09
C ASN A 24 64.23 -3.59 -10.52
N LYS A 25 64.27 -2.34 -11.01
CA LYS A 25 64.42 -1.99 -12.43
C LYS A 25 65.87 -1.58 -12.64
N SER A 26 66.46 -1.94 -13.77
CA SER A 26 67.36 -1.01 -14.45
C SER A 26 67.13 -1.05 -15.96
N LYS A 27 66.97 0.15 -16.51
CA LYS A 27 67.03 0.47 -17.93
C LYS A 27 68.49 0.59 -18.34
N SER A 28 68.79 0.33 -19.60
CA SER A 28 69.88 0.96 -20.30
C SER A 28 69.54 1.03 -21.80
N ASN A 29 69.48 2.26 -22.33
CA ASN A 29 69.48 2.58 -23.75
C ASN A 29 70.92 2.86 -24.17
N THR A 30 71.37 2.36 -25.33
CA THR A 30 72.32 3.08 -26.19
C THR A 30 72.36 2.54 -27.62
N LEU A 31 72.56 3.48 -28.55
CA LEU A 31 72.68 3.38 -30.00
C LEU A 31 73.85 2.49 -30.47
N ASN A 32 73.72 1.80 -31.63
CA ASN A 32 74.27 2.20 -32.94
C ASN A 32 74.37 1.00 -33.93
N SER A 33 73.88 1.24 -35.16
CA SER A 33 74.50 0.94 -36.48
C SER A 33 75.21 -0.40 -36.78
N GLN A 34 74.73 -1.00 -37.89
CA GLN A 34 75.39 -1.88 -38.88
C GLN A 34 75.66 -3.37 -38.54
N HIS A 35 74.89 -4.27 -39.17
CA HIS A 35 75.41 -5.16 -40.23
C HIS A 35 74.29 -5.98 -40.91
N ASN A 36 74.40 -6.14 -42.23
CA ASN A 36 73.62 -7.07 -43.05
C ASN A 36 73.97 -8.52 -42.70
N GLY A 37 72.97 -9.41 -42.72
CA GLY A 37 73.20 -10.86 -42.67
C GLY A 37 71.90 -11.66 -42.67
N LEU A 38 71.52 -12.17 -43.84
CA LEU A 38 70.44 -13.12 -44.05
C LEU A 38 70.68 -14.42 -43.24
N ALA A 39 69.68 -14.88 -42.50
CA ALA A 39 69.53 -16.29 -42.16
C ALA A 39 68.05 -16.61 -41.91
N TYR A 40 67.47 -17.31 -42.88
CA TYR A 40 66.16 -17.95 -42.81
C TYR A 40 66.27 -19.16 -41.87
N ASN A 41 65.45 -19.24 -40.83
CA ASN A 41 65.20 -20.51 -40.16
C ASN A 41 63.76 -20.55 -39.64
N SER A 42 62.98 -21.42 -40.28
CA SER A 42 61.61 -21.77 -39.99
C SER A 42 61.51 -22.64 -38.73
N SER A 43 60.57 -22.32 -37.84
CA SER A 43 59.97 -23.26 -36.90
C SER A 43 58.48 -22.91 -36.77
N PRO A 44 57.55 -23.89 -36.79
CA PRO A 44 56.12 -23.60 -36.85
C PRO A 44 55.63 -23.21 -35.45
N GLU A 45 55.08 -22.00 -35.34
CA GLU A 45 54.39 -21.55 -34.14
C GLU A 45 53.12 -22.39 -33.91
N LYS A 46 52.91 -22.86 -32.68
CA LYS A 46 51.70 -23.61 -32.31
C LYS A 46 50.49 -22.68 -32.40
N LEU A 47 49.61 -22.96 -33.35
CA LEU A 47 48.34 -22.28 -33.58
C LEU A 47 47.49 -22.30 -32.29
N THR A 48 47.17 -21.12 -31.75
CA THR A 48 46.36 -21.03 -30.53
C THR A 48 44.88 -21.33 -30.83
N VAL A 49 44.09 -21.72 -29.83
CA VAL A 49 42.63 -21.93 -30.00
C VAL A 49 41.95 -20.66 -30.52
N LEU A 50 42.48 -19.49 -30.16
CA LEU A 50 42.04 -18.19 -30.69
C LEU A 50 42.27 -18.11 -32.21
N ASP A 51 43.44 -18.54 -32.70
CA ASP A 51 43.75 -18.56 -34.14
C ASP A 51 42.89 -19.56 -34.92
N MET A 52 42.53 -20.70 -34.32
CA MET A 52 41.59 -21.65 -34.93
C MET A 52 40.16 -21.12 -34.97
N ILE A 53 39.72 -20.41 -33.93
CA ILE A 53 38.40 -19.74 -33.90
C ILE A 53 38.38 -18.61 -34.96
N LEU A 54 39.45 -17.81 -35.03
CA LEU A 54 39.63 -16.76 -36.04
C LEU A 54 39.71 -17.32 -37.47
N ASP A 55 40.33 -18.49 -37.67
CA ASP A 55 40.35 -19.19 -38.95
C ASP A 55 38.98 -19.76 -39.33
N SER A 56 38.25 -20.36 -38.38
CA SER A 56 36.90 -20.89 -38.62
C SER A 56 35.88 -19.80 -38.98
N LEU A 57 36.13 -18.57 -38.53
CA LEU A 57 35.35 -17.37 -38.83
C LEU A 57 35.89 -16.57 -40.03
N GLY A 58 37.03 -16.97 -40.64
CA GLY A 58 37.59 -16.34 -41.84
C GLY A 58 38.29 -14.99 -41.63
N LEU A 59 38.82 -14.72 -40.44
CA LEU A 59 39.27 -13.39 -39.99
C LEU A 59 40.79 -13.10 -40.16
N ARG A 60 41.46 -13.66 -41.18
CA ARG A 60 42.93 -13.50 -41.35
C ARG A 60 43.40 -12.18 -41.95
N ASN A 61 42.55 -11.42 -42.66
CA ASN A 61 42.90 -10.13 -43.28
C ASN A 61 41.83 -9.07 -42.97
N LEU A 62 41.85 -8.59 -41.73
CA LEU A 62 40.91 -7.57 -41.26
C LEU A 62 41.32 -6.18 -41.76
N THR A 63 40.57 -5.61 -42.72
CA THR A 63 40.70 -4.17 -43.03
C THR A 63 40.10 -3.33 -41.89
N SER A 64 40.49 -2.06 -41.76
CA SER A 64 39.90 -1.13 -40.77
C SER A 64 38.36 -1.08 -40.84
N LYS A 65 37.78 -1.32 -42.01
CA LYS A 65 36.32 -1.40 -42.23
C LYS A 65 35.72 -2.70 -41.69
N ASP A 66 36.42 -3.82 -41.78
CA ASP A 66 35.94 -5.13 -41.29
C ASP A 66 35.97 -5.18 -39.75
N ILE A 67 36.98 -4.58 -39.12
CA ILE A 67 37.05 -4.42 -37.66
C ILE A 67 35.87 -3.58 -37.16
N GLY A 68 35.55 -2.47 -37.83
CA GLY A 68 34.38 -1.64 -37.49
C GLY A 68 33.05 -2.40 -37.61
N THR A 69 32.92 -3.27 -38.61
CA THR A 69 31.71 -4.08 -38.84
C THR A 69 31.52 -5.14 -37.75
N LEU A 70 32.60 -5.79 -37.30
CA LEU A 70 32.58 -6.74 -36.18
C LEU A 70 32.24 -6.09 -34.85
N ILE A 71 32.78 -4.91 -34.58
CA ILE A 71 32.45 -4.14 -33.36
C ILE A 71 30.95 -3.79 -33.36
N MET A 72 30.40 -3.33 -34.49
CA MET A 72 28.97 -3.04 -34.62
C MET A 72 28.09 -4.28 -34.43
N LEU A 73 28.45 -5.41 -35.03
CA LEU A 73 27.77 -6.70 -34.83
C LEU A 73 27.83 -7.15 -33.36
N GLY A 74 28.97 -6.96 -32.69
CA GLY A 74 29.13 -7.23 -31.26
C GLY A 74 28.19 -6.39 -30.40
N PHE A 75 28.04 -5.09 -30.70
CA PHE A 75 27.07 -4.22 -30.01
C PHE A 75 25.62 -4.63 -30.27
N ILE A 76 25.26 -4.96 -31.51
CA ILE A 76 23.90 -5.43 -31.86
C ILE A 76 23.59 -6.75 -31.15
N PHE A 77 24.55 -7.67 -31.10
CA PHE A 77 24.39 -8.94 -30.38
C PHE A 77 24.24 -8.73 -28.87
N LEU A 78 25.03 -7.84 -28.26
CA LEU A 78 24.88 -7.49 -26.85
C LEU A 78 23.49 -6.90 -26.57
N LEU A 79 23.01 -5.98 -27.42
CA LEU A 79 21.66 -5.42 -27.31
C LEU A 79 20.57 -6.49 -27.49
N PHE A 80 20.77 -7.46 -28.39
CA PHE A 80 19.88 -8.60 -28.54
C PHE A 80 19.82 -9.44 -27.25
N VAL A 81 20.97 -9.77 -26.66
CA VAL A 81 21.00 -10.55 -25.40
C VAL A 81 20.32 -9.79 -24.26
N ILE A 82 20.58 -8.49 -24.10
CA ILE A 82 19.95 -7.66 -23.06
C ILE A 82 18.43 -7.57 -23.29
N SER A 83 17.99 -7.33 -24.53
CA SER A 83 16.56 -7.18 -24.84
C SER A 83 15.79 -8.50 -24.73
N VAL A 84 16.39 -9.63 -25.12
CA VAL A 84 15.80 -10.97 -24.89
C VAL A 84 15.70 -11.25 -23.40
N THR A 85 16.75 -10.97 -22.62
CA THR A 85 16.71 -11.13 -21.16
C THR A 85 15.62 -10.26 -20.55
N GLY A 86 15.54 -8.98 -20.95
CA GLY A 86 14.49 -8.06 -20.52
C GLY A 86 13.08 -8.53 -20.91
N PHE A 87 12.90 -9.05 -22.13
CA PHE A 87 11.65 -9.64 -22.58
C PHE A 87 11.24 -10.82 -21.69
N PHE A 88 12.17 -11.76 -21.43
CA PHE A 88 11.90 -12.90 -20.57
C PHE A 88 11.52 -12.46 -19.15
N VAL A 89 12.29 -11.55 -18.56
CA VAL A 89 11.99 -11.01 -17.22
C VAL A 89 10.62 -10.33 -17.19
N MET A 90 10.31 -9.47 -18.15
CA MET A 90 9.07 -8.69 -18.14
C MET A 90 7.81 -9.51 -18.43
N TRP A 91 7.89 -10.55 -19.26
CA TRP A 91 6.73 -11.37 -19.67
C TRP A 91 6.52 -12.62 -18.82
N PHE A 92 7.61 -13.27 -18.40
CA PHE A 92 7.53 -14.57 -17.73
C PHE A 92 7.87 -14.52 -16.24
N THR A 93 8.12 -13.33 -15.68
CA THR A 93 8.36 -13.17 -14.24
C THR A 93 7.55 -12.01 -13.66
N ASP A 94 7.25 -12.08 -12.36
CA ASP A 94 6.62 -10.99 -11.60
C ASP A 94 7.63 -9.93 -11.11
N TYR A 95 8.85 -9.90 -11.66
CA TYR A 95 9.93 -9.04 -11.17
C TYR A 95 9.53 -7.57 -11.08
N TYR A 96 8.85 -7.02 -12.09
CA TYR A 96 8.39 -5.63 -12.08
C TYR A 96 7.40 -5.38 -10.94
N ASN A 97 6.37 -6.22 -10.83
CA ASN A 97 5.34 -6.09 -9.79
C ASN A 97 5.95 -6.24 -8.39
N ASN A 98 6.83 -7.23 -8.19
CA ASN A 98 7.52 -7.45 -6.92
C ASN A 98 8.43 -6.27 -6.56
N THR A 99 9.12 -5.68 -7.54
CA THR A 99 9.95 -4.47 -7.33
C THR A 99 9.11 -3.27 -6.91
N MET A 100 7.90 -3.12 -7.49
CA MET A 100 6.98 -2.07 -7.09
C MET A 100 6.40 -2.32 -5.69
N LEU A 101 6.04 -3.57 -5.38
CA LEU A 101 5.56 -3.95 -4.05
C LEU A 101 6.65 -3.83 -2.97
N GLN A 102 7.93 -3.95 -3.30
CA GLN A 102 9.01 -3.64 -2.35
C GLN A 102 9.01 -2.18 -1.89
N LYS A 103 8.43 -1.24 -2.67
CA LYS A 103 8.34 0.17 -2.30
C LYS A 103 7.28 0.46 -1.24
N ILE A 104 6.34 -0.47 -0.99
CA ILE A 104 5.33 -0.31 0.08
C ILE A 104 5.81 -0.85 1.43
N ILE A 105 6.90 -1.64 1.47
CA ILE A 105 7.47 -2.22 2.69
C ILE A 105 7.88 -1.10 3.66
N LEU A 106 7.54 -1.29 4.94
CA LEU A 106 7.95 -0.39 6.02
C LEU A 106 9.34 -0.78 6.52
N ALA A 107 10.37 -0.54 5.70
CA ALA A 107 11.75 -0.74 6.11
C ALA A 107 12.24 0.42 6.97
N GLU A 108 13.05 0.13 8.00
CA GLU A 108 13.62 1.15 8.88
C GLU A 108 14.41 2.19 8.06
N ASN A 109 14.19 3.48 8.32
CA ASN A 109 14.79 4.62 7.61
C ASN A 109 14.41 4.80 6.13
N SER A 110 13.53 3.97 5.57
CA SER A 110 13.01 4.15 4.20
C SER A 110 12.14 5.41 4.08
N GLU A 111 12.04 5.97 2.86
CA GLU A 111 11.13 7.10 2.59
C GLU A 111 9.67 6.74 2.86
N ARG A 112 9.26 5.50 2.54
CA ARG A 112 7.91 5.01 2.82
C ARG A 112 7.61 4.99 4.31
N ALA A 113 8.54 4.50 5.14
CA ALA A 113 8.39 4.53 6.59
C ALA A 113 8.28 5.98 7.12
N LYS A 114 9.10 6.92 6.63
CA LYS A 114 9.02 8.33 7.02
C LYS A 114 7.66 8.94 6.70
N SER A 115 7.16 8.72 5.48
CA SER A 115 5.82 9.15 5.03
C SER A 115 4.70 8.49 5.83
N TRP A 116 4.83 7.21 6.19
CA TRP A 116 3.83 6.52 7.00
C TRP A 116 3.82 7.00 8.46
N VAL A 117 4.99 7.33 9.03
CA VAL A 117 5.10 7.89 10.39
C VAL A 117 4.52 9.30 10.46
N ASN A 118 4.83 10.13 9.48
CA ASN A 118 4.39 11.52 9.42
C ASN A 118 3.85 11.85 8.02
N PRO A 119 2.59 11.47 7.74
CA PRO A 119 1.96 11.72 6.45
C PRO A 119 1.70 13.22 6.24
N ASP A 120 1.54 13.61 4.97
CA ASP A 120 1.14 14.98 4.62
C ASP A 120 -0.32 15.24 5.01
N SER A 121 -0.60 16.44 5.50
CA SER A 121 -1.95 16.91 5.84
C SER A 121 -2.91 16.92 4.66
N ASP A 122 -2.40 16.95 3.42
CA ASP A 122 -3.23 16.85 2.21
C ASP A 122 -3.92 15.47 2.06
N THR A 123 -3.49 14.48 2.84
CA THR A 123 -4.08 13.13 2.88
C THR A 123 -4.90 12.87 4.15
N ASP A 124 -5.19 13.92 4.92
CA ASP A 124 -5.94 13.81 6.16
C ASP A 124 -7.35 13.26 5.93
N THR A 125 -7.81 12.48 6.89
CA THR A 125 -9.18 11.95 6.89
C THR A 125 -10.16 12.98 7.45
N VAL A 126 -11.44 12.78 7.19
CA VAL A 126 -12.51 13.61 7.75
C VAL A 126 -13.36 12.78 8.68
N LEU A 127 -13.44 13.20 9.94
CA LEU A 127 -14.34 12.66 10.95
C LEU A 127 -15.63 13.49 10.95
N LYS A 128 -16.78 12.84 10.77
CA LYS A 128 -18.11 13.43 10.91
C LYS A 128 -18.81 12.77 12.09
N ALA A 129 -19.15 13.55 13.10
CA ALA A 129 -19.87 13.09 14.27
C ALA A 129 -21.34 13.50 14.19
N HIS A 130 -22.22 12.58 14.51
CA HIS A 130 -23.66 12.75 14.61
C HIS A 130 -24.10 12.44 16.03
N ILE A 131 -24.95 13.28 16.62
CA ILE A 131 -25.39 13.16 18.01
C ILE A 131 -26.89 12.85 18.04
N PHE A 132 -27.29 11.83 18.79
CA PHE A 132 -28.70 11.54 19.02
C PHE A 132 -29.26 12.42 20.15
N ASN A 133 -30.06 13.42 19.78
CA ASN A 133 -30.70 14.37 20.69
C ASN A 133 -32.08 13.87 21.13
N TYR A 134 -32.32 13.78 22.44
CA TYR A 134 -33.54 13.22 23.02
C TYR A 134 -34.56 14.34 23.30
N THR A 135 -35.39 14.68 22.33
CA THR A 135 -36.22 15.90 22.38
C THR A 135 -37.38 15.83 23.38
N ASN A 136 -37.97 14.65 23.59
CA ASN A 136 -39.17 14.47 24.40
C ASN A 136 -38.97 13.61 25.67
N ILE A 137 -37.72 13.35 26.08
CA ILE A 137 -37.44 12.37 27.14
C ILE A 137 -38.11 12.72 28.48
N GLU A 138 -38.21 14.01 28.80
CA GLU A 138 -38.92 14.48 30.02
C GLU A 138 -40.43 14.16 29.95
N ASP A 139 -41.05 14.30 28.77
CA ASP A 139 -42.46 13.96 28.55
C ASP A 139 -42.69 12.44 28.59
N PHE A 140 -41.79 11.66 27.99
CA PHE A 140 -41.83 10.20 28.05
C PHE A 140 -41.73 9.70 29.50
N LEU A 141 -40.77 10.20 30.28
CA LEU A 141 -40.57 9.82 31.68
C LEU A 141 -41.73 10.26 32.59
N ALA A 142 -42.36 11.39 32.29
CA ALA A 142 -43.56 11.84 33.00
C ALA A 142 -44.86 11.14 32.56
N GLY A 143 -44.80 10.36 31.48
CA GLY A 143 -45.94 9.63 30.93
C GLY A 143 -46.89 10.44 30.08
N ARG A 144 -46.42 11.56 29.53
CA ARG A 144 -47.12 12.37 28.52
C ARG A 144 -46.87 11.88 27.10
N ALA A 145 -45.86 11.03 26.89
CA ALA A 145 -45.54 10.40 25.61
C ALA A 145 -45.35 8.88 25.76
N ASP A 146 -45.68 8.15 24.70
CA ASP A 146 -45.62 6.67 24.65
C ASP A 146 -44.30 6.13 24.08
N LYS A 147 -43.56 6.93 23.31
CA LYS A 147 -42.26 6.58 22.72
C LYS A 147 -41.21 7.66 22.95
N ILE A 148 -39.94 7.26 22.91
CA ILE A 148 -38.79 8.17 23.04
C ILE A 148 -38.47 8.72 21.65
N HIS A 149 -38.53 10.03 21.48
CA HIS A 149 -38.17 10.71 20.24
C HIS A 149 -36.69 11.09 20.28
N VAL A 150 -35.94 10.62 19.29
CA VAL A 150 -34.53 10.96 19.09
C VAL A 150 -34.34 11.60 17.72
N GLU A 151 -33.63 12.72 17.68
CA GLU A 151 -33.22 13.39 16.45
C GLU A 151 -31.73 13.14 16.20
N ASP A 152 -31.39 12.70 14.99
CA ASP A 152 -29.99 12.68 14.54
C ASP A 152 -29.57 14.10 14.14
N LEU A 153 -28.69 14.70 14.95
CA LEU A 153 -28.10 16.00 14.70
C LEU A 153 -26.66 15.84 14.20
N GLY A 154 -26.41 16.22 12.95
CA GLY A 154 -25.09 16.20 12.36
C GLY A 154 -25.09 16.37 10.84
N PRO A 155 -23.91 16.39 10.22
CA PRO A 155 -22.62 16.14 10.83
C PRO A 155 -22.03 17.37 11.54
N LEU A 156 -21.27 17.12 12.61
CA LEU A 156 -20.23 18.02 13.11
C LEU A 156 -18.87 17.48 12.62
N THR A 157 -18.21 18.26 11.76
CA THR A 157 -17.14 17.76 10.88
C THR A 157 -15.77 18.27 11.32
N TYR A 158 -14.80 17.36 11.40
CA TYR A 158 -13.41 17.63 11.76
C TYR A 158 -12.46 17.02 10.74
N GLN A 159 -11.41 17.76 10.37
CA GLN A 159 -10.23 17.19 9.74
C GLN A 159 -9.42 16.43 10.81
N GLU A 160 -9.19 15.13 10.60
CA GLU A 160 -8.42 14.24 11.48
C GLU A 160 -7.03 14.03 10.85
N HIS A 161 -6.02 14.66 11.45
CA HIS A 161 -4.60 14.43 11.12
C HIS A 161 -4.04 13.35 12.05
N THR A 162 -3.44 12.30 11.48
CA THR A 162 -2.90 11.17 12.24
C THR A 162 -1.41 11.00 11.96
N VAL A 163 -0.60 11.00 13.02
CA VAL A 163 0.83 10.67 12.97
C VAL A 163 1.11 9.45 13.85
N LYS A 164 2.16 8.69 13.52
CA LYS A 164 2.61 7.57 14.34
C LYS A 164 3.61 8.08 15.38
N ASP A 165 3.29 7.88 16.64
CA ASP A 165 4.09 8.27 17.80
C ASP A 165 4.72 7.02 18.46
N GLN A 166 5.82 7.21 19.19
CA GLN A 166 6.56 6.14 19.88
C GLN A 166 6.88 4.95 18.97
N VAL A 167 7.30 5.22 17.73
CA VAL A 167 7.56 4.20 16.70
C VAL A 167 8.85 3.43 17.02
N SER A 168 8.77 2.11 16.97
CA SER A 168 9.89 1.18 17.19
C SER A 168 9.86 0.05 16.18
N PHE A 169 10.87 -0.02 15.32
CA PHE A 169 11.10 -1.16 14.42
C PHE A 169 11.74 -2.32 15.21
N ASN A 170 11.17 -3.51 15.06
CA ASN A 170 11.55 -4.69 15.83
C ASN A 170 12.32 -5.69 14.96
N LYS A 171 13.20 -6.48 15.58
CA LYS A 171 14.03 -7.49 14.88
C LYS A 171 13.25 -8.63 14.21
N ASN A 172 11.96 -8.76 14.49
CA ASN A 172 11.07 -9.78 13.94
C ASN A 172 10.25 -9.26 12.74
N ASN A 173 10.75 -8.24 12.01
CA ASN A 173 10.08 -7.64 10.84
C ASN A 173 8.68 -7.06 11.17
N THR A 174 8.56 -6.49 12.37
CA THR A 174 7.36 -5.78 12.80
C THR A 174 7.71 -4.37 13.25
N VAL A 175 6.71 -3.48 13.26
CA VAL A 175 6.82 -2.13 13.81
C VAL A 175 5.76 -1.93 14.87
N THR A 176 6.17 -1.40 16.03
CA THR A 176 5.27 -1.04 17.13
C THR A 176 5.13 0.47 17.18
N PHE A 177 3.93 0.98 17.37
CA PHE A 177 3.65 2.42 17.43
C PHE A 177 2.36 2.71 18.21
N ARG A 178 2.09 3.99 18.41
CA ARG A 178 0.82 4.53 18.90
C ARG A 178 0.33 5.57 17.92
N ASP A 179 -0.96 5.63 17.66
CA ASP A 179 -1.51 6.73 16.87
C ASP A 179 -1.58 8.00 17.73
N ARG A 180 -1.14 9.12 17.17
CA ARG A 180 -1.40 10.44 17.72
C ARG A 180 -2.25 11.23 16.74
N LYS A 181 -3.45 11.59 17.19
CA LYS A 181 -4.44 12.26 16.34
C LYS A 181 -4.69 13.68 16.80
N SER A 182 -4.96 14.56 15.85
CA SER A 182 -5.43 15.92 16.12
C SER A 182 -6.61 16.26 15.23
N TYR A 183 -7.55 17.04 15.78
CA TYR A 183 -8.80 17.37 15.11
C TYR A 183 -8.89 18.88 14.91
N LYS A 184 -9.22 19.29 13.68
CA LYS A 184 -9.49 20.68 13.33
C LYS A 184 -10.94 20.78 12.84
N LEU A 185 -11.75 21.59 13.51
CA LEU A 185 -13.14 21.81 13.13
C LEU A 185 -13.24 22.41 11.71
N LEU A 186 -14.19 21.93 10.93
CA LEU A 186 -14.57 22.44 9.61
C LEU A 186 -16.02 22.96 9.66
N PRO A 187 -16.25 24.20 10.11
CA PRO A 187 -17.60 24.76 10.28
C PRO A 187 -18.42 24.75 8.99
N GLU A 188 -17.79 24.99 7.85
CA GLU A 188 -18.42 25.04 6.53
C GLU A 188 -18.93 23.67 6.04
N LYS A 189 -18.40 22.57 6.61
CA LYS A 189 -18.86 21.20 6.35
C LYS A 189 -19.70 20.63 7.50
N SER A 190 -20.07 21.47 8.47
CA SER A 190 -20.86 21.08 9.64
C SER A 190 -22.26 21.67 9.56
N SER A 191 -23.28 20.87 9.84
CA SER A 191 -24.67 21.33 9.99
C SER A 191 -25.01 21.67 11.45
N LEU A 192 -24.30 21.06 12.39
CA LEU A 192 -24.37 21.30 13.83
C LEU A 192 -23.20 22.18 14.26
N ARG A 193 -23.41 23.06 15.24
CA ARG A 193 -22.33 23.85 15.85
C ARG A 193 -21.84 23.21 17.14
N GLU A 194 -20.58 23.46 17.48
CA GLU A 194 -19.97 22.99 18.74
C GLU A 194 -20.68 23.51 20.00
N ASP A 195 -21.29 24.70 19.93
CA ASP A 195 -22.01 25.36 21.02
C ASP A 195 -23.50 25.02 21.08
N ASP A 196 -24.04 24.27 20.12
CA ASP A 196 -25.44 23.86 20.13
C ASP A 196 -25.71 22.91 21.31
N ILE A 197 -26.82 23.16 22.02
CA ILE A 197 -27.20 22.42 23.22
C ILE A 197 -28.00 21.18 22.81
N VAL A 198 -27.55 20.02 23.27
CA VAL A 198 -28.19 18.72 23.07
C VAL A 198 -28.61 18.10 24.41
N LEU A 199 -29.75 17.41 24.42
CA LEU A 199 -30.23 16.62 25.55
C LEU A 199 -29.86 15.15 25.33
N VAL A 200 -28.90 14.65 26.10
CA VAL A 200 -28.23 13.37 25.83
C VAL A 200 -28.11 12.51 27.09
N PRO A 201 -27.93 11.18 26.98
CA PRO A 201 -27.71 10.30 28.13
C PRO A 201 -26.44 10.67 28.89
N ASN A 202 -26.53 10.71 30.22
CA ASN A 202 -25.42 10.95 31.13
C ASN A 202 -24.58 9.68 31.26
N VAL A 203 -23.64 9.50 30.32
CA VAL A 203 -22.79 8.30 30.21
C VAL A 203 -22.01 8.02 31.50
N PRO A 204 -21.34 8.99 32.16
CA PRO A 204 -20.72 8.78 33.46
C PRO A 204 -21.64 8.18 34.52
N LEU A 205 -22.86 8.68 34.65
CA LEU A 205 -23.83 8.20 35.63
C LEU A 205 -24.29 6.77 35.32
N ILE A 206 -24.61 6.49 34.06
CA ILE A 206 -25.07 5.16 33.61
C ILE A 206 -23.96 4.12 33.78
N SER A 207 -22.72 4.43 33.39
CA SER A 207 -21.57 3.55 33.61
C SER A 207 -21.31 3.33 35.09
N ALA A 208 -21.30 4.39 35.90
CA ALA A 208 -21.09 4.29 37.34
C ALA A 208 -22.13 3.39 38.01
N ALA A 209 -23.40 3.44 37.59
CA ALA A 209 -24.45 2.59 38.12
C ALA A 209 -24.12 1.08 37.96
N VAL A 210 -23.59 0.69 36.79
CA VAL A 210 -23.18 -0.70 36.52
C VAL A 210 -21.97 -1.10 37.38
N HIS A 211 -20.97 -0.24 37.51
CA HIS A 211 -19.81 -0.51 38.39
C HIS A 211 -20.23 -0.67 39.86
N VAL A 212 -21.05 0.26 40.35
CA VAL A 212 -21.49 0.26 41.76
C VAL A 212 -22.36 -0.96 42.08
N LYS A 213 -23.14 -1.47 41.11
CA LYS A 213 -23.91 -2.72 41.26
C LYS A 213 -23.03 -3.90 41.67
N ARG A 214 -21.78 -3.95 41.17
CA ARG A 214 -20.78 -5.01 41.42
C ARG A 214 -20.03 -4.84 42.75
N PHE A 215 -20.16 -3.71 43.45
CA PHE A 215 -19.48 -3.50 44.73
C PHE A 215 -20.11 -4.32 45.87
N PRO A 216 -19.32 -4.70 46.91
CA PRO A 216 -19.84 -5.29 48.14
C PRO A 216 -20.90 -4.38 48.79
N SER A 217 -21.88 -4.96 49.48
CA SER A 217 -23.08 -4.28 49.97
C SER A 217 -22.82 -2.95 50.70
N LEU A 218 -21.84 -2.91 51.61
CA LEU A 218 -21.52 -1.69 52.37
C LEU A 218 -20.91 -0.60 51.48
N LYS A 219 -19.91 -0.94 50.66
CA LYS A 219 -19.29 0.00 49.71
C LYS A 219 -20.32 0.51 48.70
N ARG A 220 -21.17 -0.37 48.20
CA ARG A 220 -22.27 -0.04 47.29
C ARG A 220 -23.23 0.98 47.91
N LEU A 221 -23.64 0.80 49.16
CA LEU A 221 -24.52 1.74 49.87
C LEU A 221 -23.86 3.12 50.01
N THR A 222 -22.60 3.16 50.43
CA THR A 222 -21.85 4.43 50.62
C THR A 222 -21.69 5.17 49.29
N VAL A 223 -21.22 4.49 48.25
CA VAL A 223 -20.99 5.12 46.93
C VAL A 223 -22.31 5.56 46.29
N ASN A 224 -23.37 4.74 46.36
CA ASN A 224 -24.70 5.14 45.89
C ASN A 224 -25.20 6.40 46.60
N SER A 225 -24.99 6.51 47.91
CA SER A 225 -25.42 7.69 48.70
C SER A 225 -24.66 8.95 48.28
N ILE A 226 -23.36 8.83 48.01
CA ILE A 226 -22.53 9.95 47.52
C ILE A 226 -22.99 10.40 46.13
N ILE A 227 -23.19 9.46 45.19
CA ILE A 227 -23.64 9.81 43.83
C ILE A 227 -25.04 10.43 43.88
N ALA A 228 -25.95 9.88 44.69
CA ALA A 228 -27.30 10.43 44.86
C ALA A 228 -27.29 11.87 45.42
N LEU A 229 -26.30 12.23 46.24
CA LEU A 229 -26.12 13.58 46.76
C LEU A 229 -25.78 14.60 45.66
N PHE A 230 -25.13 14.18 44.58
CA PHE A 230 -24.83 15.06 43.44
C PHE A 230 -26.07 15.48 42.66
N LYS A 231 -27.18 14.72 42.78
CA LYS A 231 -28.45 14.97 42.07
C LYS A 231 -28.27 15.15 40.56
N GLU A 232 -27.33 14.40 39.96
CA GLU A 232 -27.12 14.43 38.52
C GLU A 232 -28.27 13.69 37.80
N PRO A 233 -28.84 14.27 36.72
CA PRO A 233 -29.90 13.64 35.96
C PRO A 233 -29.35 12.54 35.04
N VAL A 234 -30.18 11.53 34.72
CA VAL A 234 -29.83 10.47 33.74
C VAL A 234 -29.74 11.00 32.31
N PHE A 235 -30.44 12.09 32.00
CA PHE A 235 -30.29 12.84 30.74
C PHE A 235 -29.82 14.25 31.06
N LYS A 236 -28.80 14.73 30.38
CA LYS A 236 -28.13 15.99 30.66
C LYS A 236 -28.13 16.88 29.42
N ARG A 237 -28.29 18.19 29.65
CA ARG A 237 -28.10 19.22 28.62
C ARG A 237 -26.62 19.59 28.60
N LEU A 238 -25.98 19.40 27.46
CA LEU A 238 -24.57 19.70 27.21
C LEU A 238 -24.44 20.37 25.86
N THR A 239 -23.36 21.12 25.62
CA THR A 239 -23.03 21.48 24.25
C THR A 239 -22.53 20.27 23.46
N ALA A 240 -22.64 20.31 22.13
CA ALA A 240 -22.08 19.27 21.27
C ALA A 240 -20.58 19.04 21.54
N TYR A 241 -19.81 20.12 21.71
CA TYR A 241 -18.39 20.05 22.07
C TYR A 241 -18.16 19.38 23.42
N GLU A 242 -18.92 19.77 24.46
CA GLU A 242 -18.79 19.19 25.79
C GLU A 242 -19.01 17.68 25.76
N TYR A 243 -20.06 17.23 25.06
CA TYR A 243 -20.42 15.82 24.98
C TYR A 243 -19.37 14.96 24.24
N LEU A 244 -18.80 15.49 23.15
CA LEU A 244 -17.79 14.78 22.36
C LEU A 244 -16.39 14.88 22.97
N TRP A 245 -15.91 16.08 23.28
CA TRP A 245 -14.49 16.33 23.59
C TRP A 245 -14.20 16.47 25.08
N GLY A 246 -15.18 16.88 25.89
CA GLY A 246 -14.99 16.89 27.33
C GLY A 246 -15.81 17.91 28.09
N TYR A 247 -16.41 17.48 29.20
CA TYR A 247 -16.90 18.33 30.27
C TYR A 247 -16.41 17.82 31.62
N ARG A 248 -16.42 18.68 32.64
CA ARG A 248 -16.07 18.29 34.01
C ARG A 248 -17.23 17.53 34.65
N ASP A 249 -16.96 16.33 35.13
CA ASP A 249 -17.98 15.45 35.72
C ASP A 249 -17.62 15.04 37.16
N LYS A 250 -18.60 15.12 38.06
CA LYS A 250 -18.40 14.85 39.48
C LYS A 250 -18.36 13.36 39.81
N ILE A 251 -19.02 12.52 39.02
CA ILE A 251 -19.16 11.09 39.29
C ILE A 251 -17.84 10.38 39.02
N ILE A 252 -17.23 10.62 37.86
CA ILE A 252 -15.92 10.01 37.53
C ILE A 252 -14.78 10.56 38.37
N SER A 253 -14.96 11.73 39.00
CA SER A 253 -13.97 12.31 39.92
C SER A 253 -13.85 11.52 41.23
N LEU A 254 -14.82 10.65 41.54
CA LEU A 254 -14.73 9.75 42.67
C LEU A 254 -13.62 8.71 42.42
N GLU A 255 -12.60 8.71 43.27
CA GLU A 255 -11.48 7.75 43.18
C GLU A 255 -11.97 6.29 43.12
N SER A 256 -13.06 5.99 43.84
CA SER A 256 -13.69 4.67 43.85
C SER A 256 -14.25 4.21 42.49
N LEU A 257 -14.39 5.09 41.50
CA LEU A 257 -15.03 4.84 40.20
C LEU A 257 -14.22 5.25 38.99
N GLY A 258 -13.25 6.15 39.12
CA GLY A 258 -12.54 6.71 37.97
C GLY A 258 -11.08 7.05 38.19
N GLY A 259 -10.46 6.55 39.28
CA GLY A 259 -9.04 6.78 39.56
C GLY A 259 -8.64 8.26 39.64
N GLY A 260 -9.59 9.16 39.93
CA GLY A 260 -9.38 10.61 40.02
C GLY A 260 -9.53 11.39 38.70
N LYS A 261 -10.04 10.78 37.61
CA LYS A 261 -10.33 11.49 36.35
C LYS A 261 -11.43 12.53 36.56
N THR A 262 -11.24 13.75 36.05
CA THR A 262 -12.19 14.86 36.28
C THR A 262 -13.03 15.26 35.07
N HIS A 263 -12.67 14.80 33.87
CA HIS A 263 -13.36 15.18 32.64
C HIS A 263 -13.80 13.95 31.83
N PHE A 264 -14.99 14.01 31.26
CA PHE A 264 -15.56 12.96 30.42
C PHE A 264 -15.95 13.55 29.06
N GLY A 265 -15.67 12.81 27.98
CA GLY A 265 -16.14 13.10 26.63
C GLY A 265 -15.99 11.83 25.78
N LEU A 266 -16.94 11.59 24.87
CA LEU A 266 -17.01 10.33 24.10
C LEU A 266 -15.80 10.11 23.18
N LEU A 267 -15.28 11.17 22.59
CA LEU A 267 -14.14 11.16 21.68
C LEU A 267 -12.86 11.73 22.32
N ARG A 268 -12.91 12.09 23.61
CA ARG A 268 -11.80 12.74 24.32
C ARG A 268 -10.50 11.96 24.23
N THR A 269 -10.55 10.64 24.40
CA THR A 269 -9.37 9.75 24.37
C THR A 269 -8.80 9.57 22.98
N ARG A 270 -9.51 9.98 21.93
CA ARG A 270 -9.02 9.94 20.56
C ARG A 270 -8.13 11.14 20.22
N ASN A 271 -8.15 12.22 21.00
CA ASN A 271 -7.34 13.41 20.76
C ASN A 271 -6.01 13.32 21.51
N GLY A 272 -4.91 13.50 20.78
CA GLY A 272 -3.56 13.26 21.28
C GLY A 272 -3.08 11.83 21.05
N THR A 273 -2.05 11.43 21.78
CA THR A 273 -1.43 10.10 21.65
C THR A 273 -2.30 9.05 22.32
N SER A 274 -2.60 7.98 21.58
CA SER A 274 -3.39 6.85 22.06
C SER A 274 -2.69 6.14 23.23
N VAL A 275 -3.51 5.73 24.21
CA VAL A 275 -3.08 4.83 25.29
C VAL A 275 -2.91 3.39 24.81
N ASP A 276 -3.34 3.09 23.59
CA ASP A 276 -3.17 1.79 22.96
C ASP A 276 -1.93 1.77 22.05
N SER A 277 -1.15 0.69 22.14
CA SER A 277 -0.03 0.40 21.23
C SER A 277 -0.39 -0.72 20.27
N VAL A 278 -0.06 -0.55 19.00
CA VAL A 278 -0.28 -1.53 17.94
C VAL A 278 1.08 -2.00 17.42
N GLN A 279 1.23 -3.30 17.20
CA GLN A 279 2.35 -3.88 16.46
C GLN A 279 1.81 -4.53 15.19
N LEU A 280 2.42 -4.21 14.04
CA LEU A 280 2.06 -4.79 12.74
C LEU A 280 3.28 -5.29 11.97
N ASN A 281 3.07 -6.20 11.04
CA ASN A 281 4.11 -6.71 10.13
C ASN A 281 4.51 -5.63 9.11
N THR A 282 5.82 -5.42 8.92
CA THR A 282 6.36 -4.43 7.98
C THR A 282 6.30 -4.87 6.52
N GLY A 283 6.12 -6.17 6.27
CA GLY A 283 6.17 -6.80 4.95
C GLY A 283 7.58 -7.07 4.43
N GLU A 284 8.61 -6.89 5.26
CA GLU A 284 10.02 -7.08 4.88
C GLU A 284 10.39 -8.56 4.68
N ASP A 285 9.82 -9.47 5.49
CA ASP A 285 9.95 -10.90 5.30
C ASP A 285 8.99 -11.43 4.22
N ASP A 286 7.73 -11.04 4.33
CA ASP A 286 6.65 -11.54 3.50
C ASP A 286 5.61 -10.45 3.29
N ILE A 287 5.54 -9.96 2.06
CA ILE A 287 4.61 -8.90 1.64
C ILE A 287 3.14 -9.30 1.81
N SER A 288 2.82 -10.60 1.84
CA SER A 288 1.45 -11.06 2.07
C SER A 288 0.94 -10.74 3.47
N LYS A 289 1.84 -10.61 4.45
CA LYS A 289 1.54 -10.26 5.85
C LYS A 289 1.51 -8.76 6.09
N PHE A 290 1.83 -7.95 5.09
CA PHE A 290 1.93 -6.50 5.23
C PHE A 290 0.69 -5.90 5.90
N SER A 291 0.92 -5.00 6.87
CA SER A 291 -0.12 -4.31 7.66
C SER A 291 -0.97 -5.21 8.58
N ILE A 292 -0.72 -6.52 8.62
CA ILE A 292 -1.42 -7.43 9.55
C ILE A 292 -0.90 -7.19 10.98
N ILE A 293 -1.82 -6.99 11.91
CA ILE A 293 -1.52 -6.76 13.33
C ILE A 293 -1.07 -8.05 13.99
N THR A 294 0.02 -7.98 14.74
CA THR A 294 0.58 -9.10 15.52
C THR A 294 0.36 -8.95 17.01
N GLN A 295 0.31 -7.71 17.53
CA GLN A 295 0.04 -7.44 18.93
C GLN A 295 -0.80 -6.17 19.11
N PHE A 296 -1.68 -6.21 20.10
CA PHE A 296 -2.41 -5.06 20.61
C PHE A 296 -2.13 -4.94 22.10
N ASN A 297 -1.60 -3.80 22.56
CA ASN A 297 -1.16 -3.57 23.94
C ASN A 297 -0.20 -4.65 24.48
N GLY A 298 0.73 -5.10 23.62
CA GLY A 298 1.70 -6.14 23.94
C GLY A 298 1.13 -7.56 24.04
N LYS A 299 -0.17 -7.75 23.76
CA LYS A 299 -0.82 -9.05 23.73
C LYS A 299 -1.04 -9.52 22.29
N PRO A 300 -0.72 -10.79 21.95
CA PRO A 300 -0.95 -11.34 20.61
C PRO A 300 -2.41 -11.74 20.35
N GLN A 301 -3.26 -11.68 21.37
CA GLN A 301 -4.66 -12.08 21.34
C GLN A 301 -5.40 -11.28 22.42
N LEU A 302 -6.68 -11.02 22.19
CA LEU A 302 -7.56 -10.40 23.18
C LEU A 302 -7.96 -11.40 24.29
N ASP A 303 -8.45 -10.87 25.40
CA ASP A 303 -9.01 -11.63 26.52
C ASP A 303 -10.45 -11.20 26.84
N PHE A 304 -11.13 -10.60 25.87
CA PHE A 304 -12.47 -10.06 26.03
C PHE A 304 -13.57 -11.08 25.71
N TRP A 305 -13.31 -12.01 24.80
CA TRP A 305 -14.30 -12.96 24.28
C TRP A 305 -14.01 -14.37 24.77
N GLU A 306 -14.93 -15.30 24.52
CA GLU A 306 -14.70 -16.71 24.82
C GLU A 306 -14.04 -17.43 23.64
N GLY A 307 -13.04 -18.26 23.90
CA GLY A 307 -12.35 -19.03 22.85
C GLY A 307 -11.39 -18.19 21.99
N ASP A 308 -10.61 -18.89 21.16
CA ASP A 308 -9.46 -18.26 20.49
C ASP A 308 -9.86 -17.42 19.27
N GLU A 309 -10.81 -17.93 18.47
CA GLU A 309 -11.21 -17.31 17.21
C GLU A 309 -11.72 -15.88 17.35
N CYS A 310 -12.64 -15.63 18.30
CA CYS A 310 -13.20 -14.30 18.54
C CYS A 310 -12.18 -13.31 19.13
N ASN A 311 -11.14 -13.81 19.79
CA ASN A 311 -10.10 -13.01 20.39
C ASN A 311 -8.91 -12.73 19.46
N ARG A 312 -8.89 -13.31 18.25
CA ARG A 312 -7.80 -13.05 17.31
C ARG A 312 -7.80 -11.58 16.83
N ILE A 313 -6.58 -11.06 16.67
CA ILE A 313 -6.30 -9.68 16.26
C ILE A 313 -5.60 -9.59 14.90
N ASP A 314 -5.38 -10.72 14.24
CA ASP A 314 -4.68 -10.92 12.96
C ASP A 314 -5.44 -10.37 11.74
N GLY A 315 -6.03 -9.17 11.88
CA GLY A 315 -6.55 -8.35 10.80
C GLY A 315 -5.56 -7.26 10.39
N SER A 316 -5.79 -6.65 9.23
CA SER A 316 -5.06 -5.47 8.80
C SER A 316 -5.40 -4.26 9.67
N GLU A 317 -4.42 -3.37 9.81
CA GLU A 317 -4.69 -2.01 10.23
C GLU A 317 -5.49 -1.28 9.11
N PRO A 318 -6.50 -0.45 9.45
CA PRO A 318 -7.49 0.02 8.46
C PRO A 318 -6.96 0.95 7.36
N SER A 319 -5.72 1.45 7.47
CA SER A 319 -5.12 2.40 6.51
C SER A 319 -4.38 1.71 5.37
N MET A 320 -4.01 0.43 5.52
CA MET A 320 -3.35 -0.32 4.46
C MET A 320 -3.70 -1.81 4.50
N PHE A 321 -3.86 -2.38 3.31
CA PHE A 321 -4.24 -3.77 3.08
C PHE A 321 -3.16 -4.50 2.27
N SER A 322 -3.02 -5.80 2.50
CA SER A 322 -2.10 -6.65 1.76
C SER A 322 -2.48 -6.72 0.27
N PRO A 323 -1.60 -6.32 -0.66
CA PRO A 323 -1.89 -6.39 -2.10
C PRO A 323 -2.17 -7.80 -2.59
N THR A 324 -1.54 -8.81 -1.98
CA THR A 324 -1.76 -10.23 -2.33
C THR A 324 -3.20 -10.66 -2.07
N LEU A 325 -3.80 -10.23 -0.95
CA LEU A 325 -5.19 -10.54 -0.64
C LEU A 325 -6.16 -9.86 -1.62
N LEU A 326 -5.85 -8.62 -2.00
CA LEU A 326 -6.65 -7.83 -2.92
C LEU A 326 -6.66 -8.40 -4.34
N GLN A 327 -5.50 -8.82 -4.85
CA GLN A 327 -5.39 -9.44 -6.18
C GLN A 327 -6.26 -10.70 -6.31
N GLN A 328 -6.40 -11.46 -5.22
CA GLN A 328 -7.23 -12.67 -5.16
C GLN A 328 -8.72 -12.36 -4.92
N ARG A 329 -9.10 -11.09 -4.73
CA ARG A 329 -10.45 -10.67 -4.28
C ARG A 329 -10.87 -11.41 -3.00
N SER A 330 -9.89 -11.76 -2.16
CA SER A 330 -10.10 -12.46 -0.90
C SER A 330 -10.77 -11.55 0.12
N THR A 331 -11.45 -12.15 1.10
CA THR A 331 -11.97 -11.40 2.25
C THR A 331 -10.82 -10.82 3.05
N VAL A 332 -10.84 -9.51 3.27
CA VAL A 332 -9.85 -8.83 4.12
C VAL A 332 -10.46 -8.63 5.50
N HIS A 333 -9.70 -8.91 6.54
CA HIS A 333 -10.15 -8.71 7.92
C HIS A 333 -9.51 -7.43 8.45
N VAL A 334 -10.30 -6.55 9.06
CA VAL A 334 -9.81 -5.29 9.66
C VAL A 334 -9.98 -5.36 11.15
N PHE A 335 -8.93 -5.05 11.90
CA PHE A 335 -9.04 -4.90 13.34
C PHE A 335 -9.55 -3.50 13.70
N LEU A 336 -10.72 -3.43 14.32
CA LEU A 336 -11.33 -2.16 14.72
C LEU A 336 -11.26 -2.03 16.24
N GLN A 337 -10.40 -1.13 16.72
CA GLN A 337 -10.21 -0.88 18.16
C GLN A 337 -11.53 -0.52 18.86
N VAL A 338 -12.39 0.27 18.21
CA VAL A 338 -13.72 0.66 18.73
C VAL A 338 -14.69 -0.52 18.90
N LEU A 339 -14.49 -1.61 18.16
CA LEU A 339 -15.32 -2.83 18.25
C LEU A 339 -14.64 -3.93 19.06
N CYS A 340 -13.35 -3.77 19.37
CA CYS A 340 -12.57 -4.72 20.15
C CYS A 340 -12.57 -6.14 19.55
N ARG A 341 -12.58 -6.20 18.21
CA ARG A 341 -12.51 -7.42 17.41
C ARG A 341 -12.09 -7.09 15.98
N LYS A 342 -11.69 -8.13 15.24
CA LYS A 342 -11.60 -8.04 13.78
C LYS A 342 -12.97 -8.21 13.12
N VAL A 343 -13.15 -7.53 12.00
CA VAL A 343 -14.36 -7.52 11.18
C VAL A 343 -13.98 -7.88 9.73
N PRO A 344 -14.71 -8.80 9.07
CA PRO A 344 -14.48 -9.10 7.66
C PRO A 344 -15.04 -7.98 6.76
N LEU A 345 -14.32 -7.71 5.67
CA LEU A 345 -14.80 -6.98 4.51
C LEU A 345 -14.76 -7.91 3.30
N HIS A 346 -15.89 -8.06 2.63
CA HIS A 346 -16.01 -8.86 1.41
C HIS A 346 -15.88 -7.98 0.18
N PHE A 347 -15.22 -8.52 -0.85
CA PHE A 347 -15.18 -7.88 -2.16
C PHE A 347 -16.61 -7.81 -2.72
N GLU A 348 -17.03 -6.61 -3.10
CA GLU A 348 -18.32 -6.38 -3.74
C GLU A 348 -18.16 -6.31 -5.25
N LYS A 349 -17.34 -5.36 -5.74
CA LYS A 349 -17.17 -5.07 -7.16
C LYS A 349 -15.91 -4.24 -7.44
N GLU A 350 -15.54 -4.17 -8.70
CA GLU A 350 -14.66 -3.13 -9.25
C GLU A 350 -15.46 -1.86 -9.51
N GLU A 351 -14.86 -0.70 -9.25
CA GLU A 351 -15.45 0.61 -9.47
C GLU A 351 -14.35 1.55 -9.98
N THR A 352 -14.72 2.57 -10.75
CA THR A 352 -13.81 3.64 -11.16
C THR A 352 -14.23 4.93 -10.46
N ILE A 353 -13.34 5.50 -9.67
CA ILE A 353 -13.56 6.74 -8.91
C ILE A 353 -12.65 7.85 -9.42
N PHE A 354 -12.99 9.10 -9.11
CA PHE A 354 -12.25 10.27 -9.60
C PHE A 354 -12.02 10.23 -11.13
N LYS A 355 -13.04 9.74 -11.86
CA LYS A 355 -13.15 9.50 -13.31
C LYS A 355 -12.21 8.46 -13.91
N ASP A 356 -11.01 8.29 -13.36
CA ASP A 356 -9.98 7.47 -14.00
C ASP A 356 -9.30 6.49 -13.03
N ILE A 357 -9.63 6.42 -11.74
CA ILE A 357 -8.90 5.57 -10.79
C ILE A 357 -9.70 4.30 -10.47
N ASP A 358 -9.21 3.16 -10.94
CA ASP A 358 -9.81 1.85 -10.65
C ASP A 358 -9.54 1.40 -9.21
N VAL A 359 -10.61 0.98 -8.53
CA VAL A 359 -10.61 0.55 -7.14
C VAL A 359 -11.39 -0.73 -6.95
N LEU A 360 -11.04 -1.47 -5.90
CA LEU A 360 -11.80 -2.63 -5.43
C LEU A 360 -12.69 -2.17 -4.28
N ARG A 361 -14.01 -2.25 -4.46
CA ARG A 361 -14.97 -1.94 -3.41
C ARG A 361 -15.14 -3.15 -2.50
N TYR A 362 -14.90 -2.93 -1.22
CA TYR A 362 -15.09 -3.89 -0.14
C TYR A 362 -16.16 -3.41 0.83
N ARG A 363 -17.03 -4.31 1.29
CA ARG A 363 -18.12 -3.99 2.23
C ARG A 363 -18.13 -4.91 3.45
N THR A 364 -18.60 -4.35 4.55
CA THR A 364 -18.97 -5.15 5.72
C THR A 364 -20.21 -6.01 5.42
N PRO A 365 -20.22 -7.31 5.75
CA PRO A 365 -21.41 -8.13 5.57
C PRO A 365 -22.51 -7.72 6.56
N LEU A 366 -23.77 -7.89 6.15
CA LEU A 366 -24.94 -7.46 6.94
C LEU A 366 -25.10 -8.23 8.26
N ASP A 367 -24.63 -9.47 8.28
CA ASP A 367 -24.72 -10.41 9.41
C ASP A 367 -23.51 -10.34 10.36
N VAL A 368 -22.61 -9.36 10.19
CA VAL A 368 -21.41 -9.20 11.04
C VAL A 368 -21.75 -9.04 12.52
N PHE A 369 -22.89 -8.40 12.82
CA PHE A 369 -23.41 -8.21 14.18
C PHE A 369 -24.67 -9.07 14.43
N ALA A 370 -24.94 -10.07 13.60
CA ALA A 370 -26.11 -10.92 13.77
C ALA A 370 -25.95 -11.87 14.96
N HIS A 371 -27.08 -12.24 15.55
CA HIS A 371 -27.18 -13.22 16.63
C HIS A 371 -26.63 -14.58 16.17
N PRO A 372 -26.05 -15.41 17.06
CA PRO A 372 -25.47 -16.71 16.69
C PRO A 372 -26.41 -17.70 15.98
N SER A 373 -27.74 -17.53 16.14
CA SER A 373 -28.73 -18.32 15.40
C SER A 373 -28.77 -18.01 13.90
N GLU A 374 -28.37 -16.80 13.51
CA GLU A 374 -28.29 -16.35 12.12
C GLU A 374 -26.85 -16.50 11.59
N ASN A 375 -25.86 -16.13 12.40
CA ASN A 375 -24.45 -16.28 12.09
C ASN A 375 -23.71 -17.07 13.20
N PRO A 376 -23.57 -18.41 13.06
CA PRO A 376 -22.92 -19.25 14.07
C PRO A 376 -21.47 -18.86 14.38
N ALA A 377 -20.75 -18.17 13.48
CA ALA A 377 -19.40 -17.68 13.75
C ALA A 377 -19.36 -16.63 14.87
N ASN A 378 -20.50 -16.00 15.18
CA ASN A 378 -20.61 -15.02 16.26
C ASN A 378 -20.85 -15.64 17.65
N GLU A 379 -20.95 -16.96 17.77
CA GLU A 379 -21.27 -17.64 19.03
C GLU A 379 -20.36 -17.22 20.19
N CYS A 380 -19.04 -17.13 19.94
CA CYS A 380 -18.07 -16.77 20.97
C CYS A 380 -18.15 -15.32 21.47
N TYR A 381 -18.84 -14.41 20.76
CA TYR A 381 -19.12 -13.06 21.25
C TYR A 381 -20.25 -13.02 22.28
N CYS A 382 -21.01 -14.11 22.44
CA CYS A 382 -22.15 -14.19 23.36
C CYS A 382 -21.96 -15.12 24.57
N ARG A 383 -21.06 -16.12 24.50
CA ARG A 383 -20.98 -17.17 25.55
C ARG A 383 -20.58 -16.68 26.94
N ASN A 384 -19.79 -15.61 27.04
CA ASN A 384 -19.32 -15.06 28.31
C ASN A 384 -20.20 -13.91 28.86
N THR A 385 -21.46 -13.85 28.43
CA THR A 385 -22.43 -12.81 28.80
C THR A 385 -23.71 -13.43 29.37
N ASP A 386 -24.35 -12.77 30.34
CA ASP A 386 -25.62 -13.23 30.92
C ASP A 386 -26.78 -13.17 29.92
N LEU A 387 -26.66 -12.31 28.89
CA LEU A 387 -27.67 -12.08 27.86
C LEU A 387 -26.97 -11.87 26.51
N CYS A 388 -27.22 -12.78 25.57
CA CYS A 388 -26.89 -12.54 24.17
C CYS A 388 -27.94 -11.59 23.58
N LEU A 389 -27.48 -10.47 23.02
CA LEU A 389 -28.36 -9.43 22.52
C LEU A 389 -28.98 -9.81 21.16
N PRO A 390 -30.11 -9.21 20.77
CA PRO A 390 -30.64 -9.34 19.42
C PRO A 390 -29.63 -8.90 18.35
N SER A 391 -29.83 -9.37 17.12
CA SER A 391 -28.99 -9.02 15.97
C SER A 391 -28.83 -7.51 15.80
N GLY A 392 -27.63 -7.05 15.45
CA GLY A 392 -27.32 -5.65 15.09
C GLY A 392 -26.50 -4.84 16.09
N VAL A 393 -26.23 -5.40 17.27
CA VAL A 393 -25.44 -4.75 18.33
C VAL A 393 -24.39 -5.72 18.88
N ILE A 394 -23.23 -5.20 19.28
CA ILE A 394 -22.17 -5.99 19.89
C ILE A 394 -21.87 -5.50 21.30
N ASN A 395 -21.61 -6.41 22.23
CA ASN A 395 -21.28 -6.09 23.61
C ASN A 395 -19.80 -5.76 23.80
N ALA A 396 -19.40 -4.50 23.71
CA ALA A 396 -18.00 -4.08 23.88
C ALA A 396 -17.64 -3.77 25.35
N THR A 397 -18.48 -4.14 26.32
CA THR A 397 -18.32 -3.71 27.73
C THR A 397 -16.92 -3.93 28.30
N ARG A 398 -16.31 -5.09 28.03
CA ARG A 398 -15.00 -5.45 28.60
C ARG A 398 -13.85 -4.58 28.10
N CYS A 399 -13.91 -4.05 26.88
CA CYS A 399 -12.84 -3.23 26.34
C CYS A 399 -13.01 -1.73 26.68
N TYR A 400 -14.15 -1.34 27.22
CA TYR A 400 -14.43 0.02 27.69
C TYR A 400 -14.39 0.12 29.22
N ASP A 401 -13.40 -0.52 29.85
CA ASP A 401 -13.24 -0.54 31.32
C ASP A 401 -14.55 -0.91 32.03
N ASP A 402 -15.26 -1.95 31.59
CA ASP A 402 -16.56 -2.40 32.13
C ASP A 402 -17.73 -1.40 32.00
N SER A 403 -17.58 -0.32 31.24
CA SER A 403 -18.70 0.55 30.87
C SER A 403 -19.63 -0.16 29.86
N PRO A 404 -20.96 -0.05 30.00
CA PRO A 404 -21.93 -0.80 29.21
C PRO A 404 -22.09 -0.23 27.79
N ILE A 405 -21.02 -0.25 26.99
CA ILE A 405 -20.96 0.28 25.62
C ILE A 405 -21.28 -0.81 24.61
N PHE A 406 -22.18 -0.49 23.68
CA PHE A 406 -22.70 -1.42 22.69
C PHE A 406 -22.59 -0.83 21.29
N PRO A 407 -21.50 -1.06 20.56
CA PRO A 407 -21.40 -0.61 19.19
C PRO A 407 -22.45 -1.24 18.27
N SER A 408 -22.83 -0.52 17.23
CA SER A 408 -23.68 -0.98 16.14
C SER A 408 -23.30 -0.27 14.86
N PHE A 409 -24.00 -0.59 13.78
CA PHE A 409 -24.05 0.35 12.67
C PHE A 409 -24.98 1.55 12.96
N PRO A 410 -24.82 2.68 12.24
CA PRO A 410 -25.70 3.83 12.38
C PRO A 410 -27.19 3.47 12.18
N HIS A 411 -28.03 4.12 12.98
CA HIS A 411 -29.47 3.87 13.08
C HIS A 411 -29.85 2.39 13.26
N PHE A 412 -28.95 1.59 13.82
CA PHE A 412 -29.13 0.14 13.97
C PHE A 412 -29.51 -0.55 12.64
N PHE A 413 -28.93 -0.12 11.50
CA PHE A 413 -29.53 -0.45 10.19
C PHE A 413 -29.68 -1.95 9.88
N SER A 414 -28.77 -2.79 10.36
CA SER A 414 -28.84 -4.25 10.20
C SER A 414 -29.39 -4.96 11.43
N GLY A 415 -29.94 -4.21 12.38
CA GLY A 415 -30.39 -4.71 13.66
C GLY A 415 -31.85 -5.09 13.72
N ASP A 416 -32.16 -5.97 14.67
CA ASP A 416 -33.51 -6.38 14.99
C ASP A 416 -34.34 -5.14 15.40
N PRO A 417 -35.52 -4.92 14.79
CA PRO A 417 -36.44 -3.84 15.17
C PRO A 417 -36.75 -3.77 16.66
N LEU A 418 -36.64 -4.88 17.40
CA LEU A 418 -36.80 -4.92 18.86
C LEU A 418 -35.86 -3.97 19.61
N ILE A 419 -34.68 -3.66 19.05
CA ILE A 419 -33.68 -2.77 19.66
C ILE A 419 -34.16 -1.32 19.67
N TYR A 420 -34.85 -0.89 18.61
CA TYR A 420 -35.25 0.50 18.42
C TYR A 420 -36.77 0.73 18.34
N LYS A 421 -37.60 -0.28 18.58
CA LYS A 421 -39.07 -0.20 18.54
C LYS A 421 -39.67 0.91 19.44
N ASP A 422 -39.00 1.18 20.55
CA ASP A 422 -39.41 2.16 21.57
C ASP A 422 -38.96 3.59 21.21
N PHE A 423 -38.22 3.74 20.11
CA PHE A 423 -37.71 5.01 19.62
C PHE A 423 -38.45 5.47 18.36
N GLU A 424 -38.65 6.78 18.27
CA GLU A 424 -38.99 7.48 17.04
C GLU A 424 -37.78 8.25 16.55
N GLY A 425 -37.58 8.31 15.23
CA GLY A 425 -36.46 9.02 14.59
C GLY A 425 -35.26 8.15 14.21
N ILE A 426 -35.25 6.87 14.62
CA ILE A 426 -34.31 5.87 14.08
C ILE A 426 -34.74 5.45 12.67
N LYS A 427 -33.86 5.63 11.67
CA LYS A 427 -34.14 5.36 10.25
C LYS A 427 -33.02 4.50 9.65
N PRO A 428 -33.12 3.16 9.72
CA PRO A 428 -32.25 2.24 9.01
C PRO A 428 -32.18 2.54 7.52
N ASP A 429 -30.97 2.61 6.95
CA ASP A 429 -30.72 2.85 5.53
C ASP A 429 -29.36 2.26 5.16
N ALA A 430 -29.32 1.33 4.20
CA ALA A 430 -28.09 0.63 3.85
C ALA A 430 -27.07 1.52 3.12
N ASP A 431 -27.54 2.43 2.27
CA ASP A 431 -26.66 3.29 1.48
C ASP A 431 -25.96 4.33 2.37
N LEU A 432 -26.68 4.82 3.38
CA LEU A 432 -26.17 5.80 4.32
C LEU A 432 -25.37 5.18 5.48
N HIS A 433 -25.69 3.96 5.90
CA HIS A 433 -25.18 3.45 7.18
C HIS A 433 -24.23 2.25 7.08
N GLN A 434 -24.10 1.61 5.92
CA GLN A 434 -23.15 0.50 5.75
C GLN A 434 -21.71 0.99 5.59
N THR A 435 -20.76 0.29 6.22
CA THR A 435 -19.32 0.56 6.04
C THR A 435 -18.80 -0.07 4.75
N TYR A 436 -18.07 0.72 3.96
CA TYR A 436 -17.37 0.27 2.77
C TYR A 436 -16.01 0.97 2.60
N ALA A 437 -15.11 0.33 1.86
CA ALA A 437 -13.80 0.87 1.51
C ALA A 437 -13.52 0.62 0.02
N ASP A 438 -13.06 1.66 -0.66
CA ASP A 438 -12.61 1.62 -2.05
C ASP A 438 -11.09 1.59 -2.05
N ILE A 439 -10.52 0.41 -2.29
CA ILE A 439 -9.10 0.12 -2.06
C ILE A 439 -8.36 0.11 -3.39
N HIS A 440 -7.19 0.79 -3.44
CA HIS A 440 -6.33 0.75 -4.61
C HIS A 440 -5.81 -0.69 -4.83
N PRO A 441 -6.05 -1.33 -6.00
CA PRO A 441 -5.77 -2.76 -6.20
C PRO A 441 -4.29 -3.12 -6.07
N ARG A 442 -3.38 -2.27 -6.58
CA ARG A 442 -1.93 -2.50 -6.53
C ARG A 442 -1.27 -2.16 -5.19
N PHE A 443 -1.62 -1.02 -4.59
CA PHE A 443 -0.91 -0.49 -3.42
C PHE A 443 -1.63 -0.75 -2.09
N GLY A 444 -2.91 -1.12 -2.14
CA GLY A 444 -3.66 -1.57 -0.99
C GLY A 444 -4.05 -0.50 0.03
N PHE A 445 -3.90 0.80 -0.26
CA PHE A 445 -4.47 1.84 0.59
C PHE A 445 -5.91 2.18 0.16
N PRO A 446 -6.81 2.53 1.09
CA PRO A 446 -8.13 3.04 0.77
C PRO A 446 -8.01 4.44 0.17
N ILE A 447 -8.63 4.65 -1.00
CA ILE A 447 -8.68 5.95 -1.70
C ILE A 447 -9.97 6.69 -1.34
N SER A 448 -11.07 5.94 -1.25
CA SER A 448 -12.38 6.44 -0.86
C SER A 448 -13.05 5.40 0.04
N GLY A 449 -14.17 5.76 0.64
CA GLY A 449 -14.90 4.91 1.56
C GLY A 449 -15.49 5.67 2.73
N ALA A 450 -16.29 4.95 3.49
CA ALA A 450 -16.91 5.45 4.70
C ALA A 450 -16.85 4.36 5.77
N SER A 451 -16.06 4.61 6.82
CA SER A 451 -16.04 3.80 8.03
C SER A 451 -17.07 4.35 9.00
N ARG A 452 -18.13 3.57 9.28
CA ARG A 452 -19.33 4.02 9.98
C ARG A 452 -19.60 3.15 11.19
N VAL A 453 -19.59 3.75 12.38
CA VAL A 453 -19.85 3.06 13.65
C VAL A 453 -20.73 3.94 14.53
N GLN A 454 -21.75 3.34 15.11
CA GLN A 454 -22.58 3.94 16.15
C GLN A 454 -22.16 3.43 17.53
N ILE A 455 -22.11 4.34 18.49
CA ILE A 455 -21.82 4.06 19.88
C ILE A 455 -23.12 4.20 20.66
N ASN A 456 -23.49 3.15 21.38
CA ASN A 456 -24.67 3.11 22.23
C ASN A 456 -24.28 2.75 23.67
N ILE A 457 -25.18 3.02 24.61
CA ILE A 457 -25.04 2.60 26.01
C ILE A 457 -26.28 1.84 26.47
N MET A 458 -26.11 0.72 27.16
CA MET A 458 -27.23 0.00 27.74
C MET A 458 -27.59 0.55 29.12
N LEU A 459 -28.87 0.83 29.32
CA LEU A 459 -29.42 1.26 30.60
C LEU A 459 -29.83 0.06 31.45
N ASP A 460 -29.16 -0.14 32.59
CA ASP A 460 -29.56 -1.11 33.63
C ASP A 460 -30.30 -0.40 34.76
N LYS A 461 -31.50 -0.89 35.12
CA LYS A 461 -32.33 -0.35 36.21
C LYS A 461 -31.77 -0.74 37.57
N THR A 462 -30.65 -0.13 37.92
CA THR A 462 -30.10 -0.24 39.27
C THR A 462 -30.87 0.63 40.27
N PRO A 463 -30.78 0.36 41.59
CA PRO A 463 -31.40 1.22 42.61
C PRO A 463 -30.99 2.69 42.53
N LEU A 464 -29.81 2.98 41.96
CA LEU A 464 -29.31 4.35 41.76
C LEU A 464 -30.12 5.11 40.70
N LEU A 465 -30.57 4.41 39.65
CA LEU A 465 -31.24 5.03 38.50
C LEU A 465 -32.77 4.85 38.53
N LEU A 466 -33.28 3.87 39.28
CA LEU A 466 -34.68 3.41 39.24
C LEU A 466 -35.71 4.54 39.33
N ASN A 467 -35.47 5.56 40.17
CA ASN A 467 -36.38 6.68 40.36
C ASN A 467 -36.42 7.65 39.17
N GLN A 468 -35.37 7.68 38.35
CA GLN A 468 -35.25 8.59 37.20
C GLN A 468 -35.71 7.94 35.89
N VAL A 469 -35.65 6.60 35.78
CA VAL A 469 -35.92 5.85 34.54
C VAL A 469 -36.98 4.77 34.69
N ASN A 470 -37.93 4.97 35.59
CA ASN A 470 -39.00 4.00 35.89
C ASN A 470 -39.75 3.50 34.64
N ARG A 471 -39.99 4.36 33.64
CA ARG A 471 -40.71 4.06 32.39
C ARG A 471 -39.87 3.47 31.27
N ILE A 472 -38.55 3.69 31.25
CA ILE A 472 -37.68 3.05 30.24
C ILE A 472 -37.63 1.55 30.52
N GLN A 473 -37.54 0.65 29.55
CA GLN A 473 -37.43 -0.79 29.85
C GLN A 473 -36.05 -1.11 30.45
N ASN A 474 -35.92 -2.23 31.15
CA ASN A 474 -34.60 -2.67 31.59
C ASN A 474 -33.80 -3.17 30.38
N ALA A 475 -32.49 -2.94 30.36
CA ALA A 475 -31.61 -3.30 29.25
C ALA A 475 -31.93 -2.60 27.92
N THR A 476 -32.61 -1.44 27.94
CA THR A 476 -32.77 -0.61 26.74
C THR A 476 -31.42 -0.05 26.29
N ILE A 477 -31.12 -0.18 25.00
CA ILE A 477 -29.91 0.36 24.36
C ILE A 477 -30.21 1.79 23.90
N LEU A 478 -29.57 2.77 24.54
CA LEU A 478 -29.70 4.18 24.25
C LEU A 478 -28.62 4.59 23.22
N PRO A 479 -29.01 5.05 22.01
CA PRO A 479 -28.04 5.59 21.06
C PRO A 479 -27.43 6.91 21.56
N LEU A 480 -26.12 7.09 21.36
CA LEU A 480 -25.38 8.26 21.82
C LEU A 480 -24.92 9.11 20.65
N ILE A 481 -24.01 8.55 19.86
CA ILE A 481 -23.44 9.18 18.66
C ILE A 481 -23.22 8.11 17.60
N TRP A 482 -23.15 8.54 16.35
CA TRP A 482 -22.47 7.75 15.33
C TRP A 482 -21.41 8.59 14.63
N ILE A 483 -20.36 7.92 14.16
CA ILE A 483 -19.24 8.56 13.50
C ILE A 483 -19.06 7.97 12.12
N GLU A 484 -18.77 8.84 11.16
CA GLU A 484 -18.30 8.49 9.82
C GLU A 484 -16.87 9.02 9.66
N ILE A 485 -15.96 8.15 9.26
CA ILE A 485 -14.60 8.54 8.84
C ILE A 485 -14.52 8.30 7.34
N THR A 486 -14.27 9.37 6.58
CA THR A 486 -14.06 9.32 5.13
C THR A 486 -12.65 9.78 4.79
N ALA A 487 -12.22 9.50 3.55
CA ALA A 487 -11.10 10.24 2.97
C ALA A 487 -11.40 11.76 2.99
N GLY A 488 -10.36 12.58 3.13
CA GLY A 488 -10.49 14.02 2.98
C GLY A 488 -10.61 14.45 1.53
N ASP A 489 -10.72 15.77 1.33
CA ASP A 489 -10.71 16.36 0.01
C ASP A 489 -9.25 16.37 -0.48
N PHE A 490 -8.90 15.42 -1.34
CA PHE A 490 -7.60 15.42 -2.00
C PHE A 490 -7.48 16.64 -2.91
N ASN A 491 -6.36 17.34 -2.80
CA ASN A 491 -6.02 18.41 -3.74
C ASN A 491 -5.65 17.83 -5.12
N ASP A 492 -5.58 18.70 -6.12
CA ASP A 492 -5.26 18.30 -7.49
C ASP A 492 -3.87 17.64 -7.58
N ASP A 493 -2.92 18.03 -6.73
CA ASP A 493 -1.56 17.47 -6.70
C ASP A 493 -1.54 16.01 -6.22
N VAL A 494 -2.30 15.70 -5.16
CA VAL A 494 -2.47 14.32 -4.65
C VAL A 494 -3.19 13.47 -5.67
N LEU A 495 -4.28 13.97 -6.27
CA LEU A 495 -5.01 13.26 -7.33
C LEU A 495 -4.13 13.01 -8.56
N HIS A 496 -3.32 14.00 -8.98
CA HIS A 496 -2.40 13.86 -10.09
C HIS A 496 -1.26 12.88 -9.78
N THR A 497 -0.72 12.91 -8.55
CA THR A 497 0.30 11.95 -8.10
C THR A 497 -0.26 10.54 -8.05
N LEU A 498 -1.49 10.37 -7.56
CA LEU A 498 -2.22 9.12 -7.54
C LEU A 498 -2.42 8.61 -8.98
N TYR A 499 -2.91 9.45 -9.88
CA TYR A 499 -3.10 9.12 -11.30
C TYR A 499 -1.78 8.68 -11.97
N ILE A 500 -0.70 9.44 -11.83
CA ILE A 500 0.61 9.07 -12.40
C ILE A 500 1.13 7.77 -11.78
N SER A 501 0.94 7.57 -10.48
CA SER A 501 1.38 6.35 -9.80
C SER A 501 0.59 5.12 -10.24
N THR A 502 -0.68 5.29 -10.59
CA THR A 502 -1.54 4.22 -11.11
C THR A 502 -1.21 3.96 -12.59
N PHE A 503 -1.50 4.91 -13.47
CA PHE A 503 -1.38 4.75 -14.91
C PHE A 503 0.04 4.82 -15.44
N GLY A 504 0.87 5.70 -14.87
CA GLY A 504 2.25 5.86 -15.31
C GLY A 504 3.05 4.58 -15.11
N LEU A 505 2.85 3.88 -13.99
CA LEU A 505 3.48 2.59 -13.75
C LEU A 505 2.98 1.51 -14.72
N ASP A 506 1.68 1.47 -14.99
CA ASP A 506 1.12 0.54 -15.99
C ASP A 506 1.65 0.81 -17.39
N ALA A 507 1.70 2.08 -17.79
CA ALA A 507 2.26 2.50 -19.05
C ALA A 507 3.75 2.16 -19.15
N ILE A 508 4.54 2.41 -18.10
CA ILE A 508 5.95 2.01 -18.04
C ILE A 508 6.09 0.49 -18.16
N GLN A 509 5.27 -0.29 -17.45
CA GLN A 509 5.29 -1.75 -17.55
C GLN A 509 4.96 -2.21 -18.98
N LEU A 510 3.95 -1.60 -19.60
CA LEU A 510 3.54 -1.88 -20.97
C LEU A 510 4.65 -1.55 -21.97
N VAL A 511 5.24 -0.35 -21.87
CA VAL A 511 6.35 0.10 -22.71
C VAL A 511 7.57 -0.80 -22.53
N LEU A 512 7.90 -1.21 -21.30
CA LEU A 512 9.00 -2.15 -21.05
C LEU A 512 8.69 -3.53 -21.65
N LYS A 513 7.46 -4.05 -21.50
CA LYS A 513 7.04 -5.35 -22.05
C LYS A 513 7.09 -5.38 -23.58
N TYR A 514 6.46 -4.41 -24.24
CA TYR A 514 6.39 -4.38 -25.71
C TYR A 514 7.64 -3.78 -26.35
N GLY A 515 8.30 -2.84 -25.68
CA GLY A 515 9.56 -2.26 -26.13
C GLY A 515 10.71 -3.26 -26.14
N THR A 516 10.87 -4.07 -25.08
CA THR A 516 11.89 -5.14 -25.08
C THR A 516 11.61 -6.21 -26.13
N LEU A 517 10.34 -6.53 -26.38
CA LEU A 517 9.93 -7.42 -27.48
C LEU A 517 10.26 -6.82 -28.86
N LEU A 518 9.94 -5.55 -29.09
CA LEU A 518 10.24 -4.88 -30.36
C LEU A 518 11.74 -4.80 -30.61
N VAL A 519 12.53 -4.41 -29.60
CA VAL A 519 13.99 -4.34 -29.70
C VAL A 519 14.58 -5.73 -29.93
N SER A 520 14.07 -6.78 -29.29
CA SER A 520 14.59 -8.14 -29.50
C SER A 520 14.29 -8.65 -30.92
N VAL A 521 13.08 -8.45 -31.45
CA VAL A 521 12.71 -8.84 -32.83
C VAL A 521 13.49 -8.04 -33.87
N THR A 522 13.65 -6.74 -33.68
CA THR A 522 14.40 -5.88 -34.62
C THR A 522 15.88 -6.20 -34.61
N THR A 523 16.51 -6.36 -33.45
CA THR A 523 17.92 -6.75 -33.35
C THR A 523 18.16 -8.15 -33.90
N PHE A 524 17.25 -9.11 -33.66
CA PHE A 524 17.31 -10.43 -34.28
C PHE A 524 17.26 -10.36 -35.81
N SER A 525 16.32 -9.58 -36.36
CA SER A 525 16.16 -9.39 -37.80
C SER A 525 17.41 -8.74 -38.42
N LEU A 526 18.00 -7.75 -37.73
CA LEU A 526 19.24 -7.10 -38.16
C LEU A 526 20.43 -8.07 -38.13
N ILE A 527 20.53 -8.95 -37.13
CA ILE A 527 21.57 -9.98 -37.08
C ILE A 527 21.40 -10.94 -38.26
N VAL A 528 20.19 -11.45 -38.50
CA VAL A 528 19.92 -12.36 -39.62
C VAL A 528 20.23 -11.69 -40.97
N ALA A 529 19.79 -10.45 -41.18
CA ALA A 529 20.07 -9.68 -42.38
C ALA A 529 21.58 -9.42 -42.56
N SER A 530 22.29 -9.09 -41.48
CA SER A 530 23.74 -8.87 -41.50
C SER A 530 24.50 -10.15 -41.84
N VAL A 531 24.11 -11.30 -41.27
CA VAL A 531 24.70 -12.60 -41.58
C VAL A 531 24.43 -12.98 -43.04
N TYR A 532 23.20 -12.79 -43.51
CA TYR A 532 22.84 -13.05 -44.90
C TYR A 532 23.65 -12.17 -45.88
N TYR A 533 23.78 -10.87 -45.58
CA TYR A 533 24.58 -9.94 -46.38
C TYR A 533 26.07 -10.31 -46.39
N LEU A 534 26.64 -10.65 -45.23
CA LEU A 534 28.03 -11.10 -45.14
C LEU A 534 28.27 -12.39 -45.93
N ASN A 535 27.30 -13.32 -45.91
CA ASN A 535 27.40 -14.56 -46.68
C ASN A 535 27.31 -14.31 -48.20
N SER A 536 26.36 -13.48 -48.64
CA SER A 536 26.22 -13.06 -50.04
C SER A 536 27.48 -12.36 -50.55
N LYS A 537 28.06 -11.44 -49.76
CA LYS A 537 29.31 -10.76 -50.13
C LYS A 537 30.50 -11.72 -50.21
N ARG A 538 30.54 -12.74 -49.35
CA ARG A 538 31.57 -13.78 -49.38
C ARG A 538 31.47 -14.62 -50.66
N GLU A 539 30.26 -14.95 -51.10
CA GLU A 539 30.02 -15.64 -52.37
C GLU A 539 30.50 -14.80 -53.56
N GLU A 540 30.23 -13.49 -53.59
CA GLU A 540 30.75 -12.59 -54.63
C GLU A 540 32.28 -12.54 -54.65
N GLN A 541 32.94 -12.42 -53.49
CA GLN A 541 34.40 -12.42 -53.40
C GLN A 541 35.03 -13.75 -53.82
N GLN A 542 34.40 -14.88 -53.49
CA GLN A 542 34.84 -16.19 -53.96
C GLN A 542 34.68 -16.33 -55.47
N LEU A 543 33.60 -15.80 -56.04
CA LEU A 543 33.37 -15.80 -57.48
C LEU A 543 34.42 -14.94 -58.22
N GLU A 544 34.73 -13.75 -57.71
CA GLU A 544 35.79 -12.89 -58.26
C GLU A 544 37.18 -13.53 -58.11
N HIS A 545 37.48 -14.15 -56.97
CA HIS A 545 38.75 -14.84 -56.76
C HIS A 545 38.92 -16.04 -57.70
N ASN A 546 37.87 -16.86 -57.86
CA ASN A 546 37.87 -17.99 -58.81
C ASN A 546 37.99 -17.52 -60.26
N LYS A 547 37.38 -16.39 -60.62
CA LYS A 547 37.51 -15.79 -61.96
C LYS A 547 38.94 -15.27 -62.19
N SER A 548 39.51 -14.59 -61.20
CA SER A 548 40.88 -14.09 -61.22
C SER A 548 41.91 -15.23 -61.30
N SER A 549 41.72 -16.33 -60.56
CA SER A 549 42.60 -17.51 -60.62
C SER A 549 42.48 -18.23 -61.96
N ALA A 550 41.27 -18.37 -62.51
CA ALA A 550 41.05 -18.96 -63.83
C ALA A 550 41.66 -18.10 -64.96
N GLU A 551 41.59 -16.77 -64.87
CA GLU A 551 42.28 -15.86 -65.79
C GLU A 551 43.81 -15.97 -65.66
N LEU A 552 44.34 -16.14 -64.44
CA LEU A 552 45.77 -16.33 -64.19
C LEU A 552 46.28 -17.69 -64.71
N GLU A 553 45.48 -18.76 -64.58
CA GLU A 553 45.76 -20.08 -65.16
C GLU A 553 45.68 -20.06 -66.70
N ALA A 554 44.76 -19.30 -67.29
CA ALA A 554 44.69 -19.12 -68.74
C ALA A 554 45.90 -18.34 -69.30
N LEU A 555 46.39 -17.34 -68.57
CA LEU A 555 47.61 -16.59 -68.90
C LEU A 555 48.89 -17.44 -68.77
N ASN A 556 48.98 -18.31 -67.76
CA ASN A 556 50.11 -19.24 -67.60
C ASN A 556 50.02 -20.45 -68.55
N GLY A 557 48.82 -20.94 -68.86
CA GLY A 557 48.59 -22.03 -69.81
C GLY A 557 48.81 -21.62 -71.28
N GLY A 558 48.77 -20.32 -71.58
CA GLY A 558 49.12 -19.78 -72.90
C GLY A 558 50.63 -19.75 -73.21
N LEU A 559 51.49 -20.03 -72.24
CA LEU A 559 52.95 -20.00 -72.41
C LEU A 559 53.58 -21.38 -72.66
N GLU A 560 52.80 -22.46 -72.63
CA GLU A 560 53.26 -23.82 -72.96
C GLU A 560 52.31 -24.54 -73.93
N ALA A 561 52.06 -23.95 -75.10
CA ALA A 561 51.47 -24.71 -76.22
C ALA A 561 51.93 -24.16 -77.58
N ASN A 562 53.04 -24.75 -78.06
CA ASN A 562 53.43 -25.00 -79.44
C ASN A 562 53.26 -23.91 -80.51
N GLY A 563 54.41 -23.52 -81.07
CA GLY A 563 54.51 -22.95 -82.40
C GLY A 563 53.79 -23.81 -83.44
N SER A 564 52.78 -23.23 -84.08
CA SER A 564 52.32 -23.65 -85.40
C SER A 564 51.57 -22.50 -86.06
N VAL A 565 51.90 -22.30 -87.33
CA VAL A 565 51.46 -21.26 -88.25
C VAL A 565 49.93 -21.23 -88.34
N VAL A 566 49.32 -20.06 -88.12
CA VAL A 566 47.90 -19.82 -88.42
C VAL A 566 47.79 -19.17 -89.81
N VAL A 567 47.24 -19.92 -90.77
CA VAL A 567 46.79 -19.41 -92.06
C VAL A 567 45.38 -18.85 -91.88
N VAL A 568 45.18 -17.59 -92.24
CA VAL A 568 43.89 -16.89 -92.24
C VAL A 568 43.15 -17.19 -93.55
N GLN A 569 41.94 -17.73 -93.48
CA GLN A 569 41.01 -17.76 -94.61
C GLN A 569 39.72 -17.02 -94.27
N VAL A 570 39.48 -15.96 -95.03
CA VAL A 570 38.28 -15.10 -95.01
C VAL A 570 37.21 -15.73 -95.89
N HIS A 571 35.96 -15.79 -95.42
CA HIS A 571 34.81 -16.04 -96.28
C HIS A 571 33.67 -15.07 -95.98
N VAL A 572 33.21 -14.39 -97.04
CA VAL A 572 32.14 -13.39 -97.09
C VAL A 572 30.87 -14.06 -97.63
N PRO A 573 29.67 -13.63 -97.23
CA PRO A 573 28.58 -13.57 -98.21
C PRO A 573 27.82 -12.23 -98.24
N HIS A 574 27.56 -11.78 -99.47
CA HIS A 574 26.65 -10.73 -99.95
C HIS A 574 25.21 -11.30 -100.00
N SER A 575 24.16 -10.68 -99.40
CA SER A 575 23.23 -9.64 -99.92
C SER A 575 22.24 -10.15 -101.01
N VAL A 576 20.90 -10.09 -100.91
CA VAL A 576 19.96 -8.95 -101.17
C VAL A 576 18.55 -9.60 -101.40
N GLU A 577 17.44 -9.26 -100.69
CA GLU A 577 16.25 -8.44 -101.10
C GLU A 577 14.94 -9.26 -100.91
N VAL A 578 13.68 -8.80 -100.83
CA VAL A 578 12.90 -7.53 -100.84
C VAL A 578 11.67 -7.87 -99.95
N GLY A 579 11.22 -7.03 -99.01
CA GLY A 579 10.00 -6.24 -99.23
C GLY A 579 8.94 -6.30 -98.12
N HIS A 580 8.72 -5.13 -97.48
CA HIS A 580 7.43 -4.46 -97.22
C HIS A 580 6.26 -5.23 -96.53
N THR A 581 5.48 -4.67 -95.59
CA THR A 581 5.28 -3.32 -95.05
C THR A 581 4.29 -3.40 -93.87
N HIS A 582 4.47 -2.46 -92.93
CA HIS A 582 3.47 -1.79 -92.06
C HIS A 582 2.69 -2.61 -90.99
N ARG A 583 2.86 -2.30 -89.68
CA ARG A 583 2.41 -1.11 -88.91
C ARG A 583 0.89 -1.17 -88.69
N GLY A 584 0.35 -1.11 -87.49
CA GLY A 584 0.85 -0.90 -86.14
C GLY A 584 -0.35 -0.89 -85.18
N GLU A 585 -0.05 -0.66 -83.90
CA GLU A 585 -0.93 -0.08 -82.85
C GLU A 585 -2.32 -0.73 -82.68
N GLN A 586 -2.67 -1.33 -81.53
CA GLN A 586 -2.43 -0.95 -80.13
C GLN A 586 -2.32 -2.19 -79.25
#